data_AF-A0A9W7SYA0-F1
#
_entry.id   AF-A0A9W7SYA0-F1
#
_cell.length_a   1.000
_cell.length_b   1.000
_cell.length_c   1.000
_cell.angle_alpha   90.00
_cell.angle_beta   90.00
_cell.angle_gamma   90.00
#
_symmetry.space_group_name_H-M   'P 1'
#
loop_
_entity.id
_entity.type
_entity.pdbx_description
1 polymer ?
#
loop_
_entity_poly.entity_id
_entity_poly.type
_entity_poly.pdbx_seq_one_letter_code
_entity_poly.pdbx_strand_id
1 'polypeptide(L)'
;MNEDAIQRELSRLWRIMKTVKQMCADRGYELTDEECNLSLNEFRDQFADESGAPQRAKMAFTARPTPEMLKKYTPLPRPGQPDPEPDIGTIHVEFSGDTSIGIKQLKSFAQLLSEKNYRTGIFVTVAKPTSSAMKIVPSILPIHMEVFQEEDLLVNISRHELVPKHTLLSPEDKKRLLERYRLKETQLPRIRIDDPMARYLGLKRGQVVKIIRKSETAGRYASYRMSLPSALPLRTILRAPATLRPLLVQTLPQTLPQRAFYYSYEETHPPPYREAESAILSSALSHVPTSGFTQQSLTLGAKDAGYLDISTNLFPQGAFEIVKYHLVTQRLGLKDRIQFPHDPRWGVGRKVRSLVLERLRANADAGVVGRWQDALALMSLAENIPTSLKELAALSDEIWFLAGDGSVDSSWYTKRASLSAIYAATETFQTTDQSTEFRDTEQFLDRRLEELRTVGGAISGTLQWAGFQAGSLVNLMRSKGVRI
;
A
#
# COMPACT_ATOMS: atom_id res chain seq x y z
N MET A 1 26.05 28.54 25.46
CA MET A 1 25.78 27.72 24.26
C MET A 1 26.02 28.60 23.04
N ASN A 2 26.54 28.06 21.95
CA ASN A 2 26.70 28.81 20.70
C ASN A 2 25.32 29.24 20.18
N GLU A 3 25.14 30.47 19.72
CA GLU A 3 23.83 31.01 19.30
C GLU A 3 23.17 30.14 18.22
N ASP A 4 23.98 29.65 17.28
CA ASP A 4 23.58 28.68 16.26
C ASP A 4 23.01 27.37 16.83
N ALA A 5 23.54 26.89 17.96
CA ALA A 5 23.09 25.66 18.59
C ALA A 5 21.70 25.85 19.24
N ILE A 6 21.48 27.02 19.85
CA ILE A 6 20.19 27.40 20.44
C ILE A 6 19.12 27.47 19.35
N GLN A 7 19.42 28.13 18.22
CA GLN A 7 18.49 28.23 17.09
C GLN A 7 18.15 26.86 16.48
N ARG A 8 19.14 25.97 16.35
CA ARG A 8 18.91 24.60 15.87
C ARG A 8 18.03 23.79 16.81
N GLU A 9 18.26 23.90 18.12
CA GLU A 9 17.44 23.24 19.14
C GLU A 9 16.00 23.77 19.13
N LEU A 10 15.83 25.08 19.02
CA LEU A 10 14.52 25.72 18.94
C LEU A 10 13.75 25.29 17.69
N SER A 11 14.39 25.29 16.52
CA SER A 11 13.81 24.76 15.28
C SER A 11 13.44 23.28 15.40
N ARG A 12 14.26 22.48 16.10
CA ARG A 12 14.00 21.05 16.32
C ARG A 12 12.75 20.84 17.18
N LEU A 13 12.65 21.55 18.31
CA LEU A 13 11.51 21.47 19.22
C LEU A 13 10.22 22.01 18.60
N TRP A 14 10.31 23.07 17.79
CA TRP A 14 9.19 23.57 17.02
C TRP A 14 8.57 22.49 16.11
N ARG A 15 9.40 21.74 15.37
CA ARG A 15 8.93 20.63 14.52
C ARG A 15 8.29 19.52 15.34
N ILE A 16 8.89 19.18 16.49
CA ILE A 16 8.34 18.15 17.40
C ILE A 16 6.98 18.58 17.93
N MET A 17 6.86 19.82 18.43
CA MET A 17 5.61 20.39 18.91
C MET A 17 4.53 20.34 17.83
N LYS A 18 4.87 20.75 16.61
CA LYS A 18 3.97 20.69 15.45
C LYS A 18 3.48 19.25 15.20
N THR A 19 4.38 18.27 15.16
CA THR A 19 4.02 16.86 14.98
C THR A 19 3.11 16.35 16.10
N VAL A 20 3.38 16.71 17.36
CA VAL A 20 2.59 16.26 18.52
C VAL A 20 1.18 16.86 18.52
N LYS A 21 1.04 18.15 18.20
CA LYS A 21 -0.28 18.78 18.04
C LYS A 21 -1.07 18.17 16.88
N GLN A 22 -0.42 17.97 15.72
CA GLN A 22 -1.03 17.27 14.59
C GLN A 22 -1.45 15.83 14.95
N MET A 23 -0.64 15.12 15.74
CA MET A 23 -0.98 13.78 16.23
C MET A 23 -2.21 13.81 17.14
N CYS A 24 -2.32 14.79 18.03
CA CYS A 24 -3.50 14.94 18.88
C CYS A 24 -4.74 15.28 18.04
N ALA A 25 -4.62 16.16 17.05
CA ALA A 25 -5.71 16.47 16.12
C ALA A 25 -6.14 15.24 15.30
N ASP A 26 -5.18 14.48 14.74
CA ASP A 26 -5.44 13.25 13.96
C ASP A 26 -6.09 12.14 14.83
N ARG A 27 -5.86 12.13 16.15
CA ARG A 27 -6.56 11.25 17.11
C ARG A 27 -8.00 11.68 17.38
N GLY A 28 -8.36 12.93 17.10
CA GLY A 28 -9.71 13.48 17.31
C GLY A 28 -9.85 14.36 18.56
N TYR A 29 -8.75 14.89 19.10
CA TYR A 29 -8.80 15.93 20.13
C TYR A 29 -9.10 17.31 19.51
N GLU A 30 -9.78 18.15 20.28
CA GLU A 30 -10.10 19.53 19.91
C GLU A 30 -8.83 20.39 19.94
N LEU A 31 -8.29 20.66 18.76
CA LEU A 31 -7.19 21.57 18.50
C LEU A 31 -7.51 22.37 17.25
N THR A 32 -7.21 23.66 17.28
CA THR A 32 -7.41 24.53 16.11
C THR A 32 -6.27 24.36 15.10
N ASP A 33 -6.54 24.64 13.82
CA ASP A 33 -5.50 24.57 12.77
C ASP A 33 -4.38 25.60 12.99
N GLU A 34 -4.71 26.73 13.62
CA GLU A 34 -3.77 27.79 14.01
C GLU A 34 -2.79 27.27 15.08
N GLU A 35 -3.30 26.61 16.12
CA GLU A 35 -2.46 25.99 17.14
C GLU A 35 -1.56 24.89 16.57
N CYS A 36 -2.04 24.14 15.58
CA CYS A 36 -1.27 23.07 14.93
C CYS A 36 -0.20 23.59 13.98
N ASN A 37 -0.40 24.77 13.36
CA ASN A 37 0.48 25.31 12.32
C ASN A 37 1.16 26.63 12.71
N LEU A 38 1.49 26.79 14.00
CA LEU A 38 2.31 27.89 14.50
C LEU A 38 3.59 28.09 13.69
N SER A 39 3.88 29.34 13.34
CA SER A 39 5.14 29.72 12.70
C SER A 39 6.32 29.62 13.68
N LEU A 40 7.53 29.53 13.15
CA LEU A 40 8.74 29.45 13.98
C LEU A 40 8.94 30.72 14.83
N ASN A 41 8.55 31.89 14.30
CA ASN A 41 8.68 33.16 14.98
C ASN A 41 7.70 33.23 16.17
N GLU A 42 6.43 32.90 15.95
CA GLU A 42 5.43 32.84 17.03
C GLU A 42 5.80 31.81 18.10
N PHE A 43 6.36 30.67 17.68
CA PHE A 43 6.85 29.66 18.62
C PHE A 43 8.00 30.20 19.48
N ARG A 44 8.94 30.94 18.89
CA ARG A 44 10.02 31.58 19.63
C ARG A 44 9.46 32.57 20.64
N ASP A 45 8.52 33.41 20.22
CA ASP A 45 7.98 34.47 21.07
C ASP A 45 7.17 33.92 22.27
N GLN A 46 6.53 32.75 22.11
CA GLN A 46 5.75 32.10 23.17
C GLN A 46 6.58 31.21 24.11
N PHE A 47 7.57 30.49 23.57
CA PHE A 47 8.23 29.39 24.28
C PHE A 47 9.74 29.58 24.50
N ALA A 48 10.36 30.64 23.97
CA ALA A 48 11.74 30.98 24.28
C ALA A 48 11.84 31.82 25.57
N ASP A 49 12.99 31.76 26.22
CA ASP A 49 13.35 32.66 27.31
C ASP A 49 14.03 33.95 26.81
N GLU A 50 14.41 34.84 27.74
CA GLU A 50 15.12 36.08 27.43
C GLU A 50 16.48 35.84 26.72
N SER A 51 17.05 34.63 26.86
CA SER A 51 18.29 34.22 26.19
C SER A 51 18.06 33.53 24.84
N GLY A 52 16.80 33.37 24.42
CA GLY A 52 16.40 32.66 23.20
C GLY A 52 16.39 31.13 23.33
N ALA A 53 16.63 30.57 24.52
CA ALA A 53 16.62 29.14 24.77
C ALA A 53 15.19 28.61 25.00
N PRO A 54 14.87 27.39 24.53
CA PRO A 54 13.51 26.86 24.58
C PRO A 54 13.11 26.34 25.97
N GLN A 55 11.99 26.84 26.52
CA GLN A 55 11.45 26.42 27.80
C GLN A 55 10.43 25.27 27.66
N ARG A 56 10.91 24.03 27.81
CA ARG A 56 10.10 22.80 27.66
C ARG A 56 8.93 22.68 28.65
N ALA A 57 9.05 23.24 29.86
CA ALA A 57 7.97 23.21 30.84
C ALA A 57 6.71 23.98 30.37
N LYS A 58 6.88 25.08 29.62
CA LYS A 58 5.79 25.88 29.06
C LYS A 58 5.14 25.21 27.84
N MET A 59 5.83 24.28 27.20
CA MET A 59 5.34 23.53 26.06
C MET A 59 4.28 22.49 26.44
N ALA A 60 4.16 22.13 27.73
CA ALA A 60 3.16 21.17 28.17
C ALA A 60 1.75 21.72 27.92
N PHE A 61 0.87 20.90 27.35
CA PHE A 61 -0.50 21.28 27.04
C PHE A 61 -1.49 20.16 27.30
N THR A 62 -2.77 20.50 27.25
CA THR A 62 -3.88 19.57 27.43
C THR A 62 -4.88 19.75 26.32
N ALA A 63 -5.53 18.67 25.87
CA ALA A 63 -6.59 18.75 24.87
C ALA A 63 -7.79 17.88 25.26
N ARG A 64 -8.99 18.35 24.93
CA ARG A 64 -10.25 17.66 25.20
C ARG A 64 -10.68 16.83 23.98
N PRO A 65 -11.31 15.67 24.16
CA PRO A 65 -11.79 14.86 23.04
C PRO A 65 -12.99 15.52 22.37
N THR A 66 -13.06 15.46 21.04
CA THR A 66 -14.26 15.88 20.29
C THR A 66 -15.45 14.95 20.59
N PRO A 67 -16.70 15.42 20.42
CA PRO A 67 -17.88 14.57 20.53
C PRO A 67 -17.85 13.35 19.59
N GLU A 68 -17.29 13.51 18.39
CA GLU A 68 -17.10 12.41 17.43
C GLU A 68 -16.12 11.36 17.94
N MET A 69 -15.04 11.79 18.61
CA MET A 69 -14.08 10.89 19.23
C MET A 69 -14.74 10.12 20.37
N LEU A 70 -15.52 10.78 21.24
CA LEU A 70 -16.23 10.12 22.33
C LEU A 70 -17.07 8.94 21.79
N LYS A 71 -17.87 9.17 20.75
CA LYS A 71 -18.67 8.12 20.10
C LYS A 71 -17.83 6.93 19.58
N LYS A 72 -16.64 7.18 19.03
CA LYS A 72 -15.76 6.11 18.52
C LYS A 72 -15.13 5.27 19.62
N TYR A 73 -15.00 5.80 20.83
CA TYR A 73 -14.39 5.12 21.97
C TYR A 73 -15.41 4.66 23.02
N THR A 74 -16.70 4.94 22.83
CA THR A 74 -17.79 4.39 23.64
C THR A 74 -18.00 2.90 23.31
N PRO A 75 -17.86 1.98 24.28
CA PRO A 75 -18.18 0.57 24.09
C PRO A 75 -19.65 0.34 23.73
N LEU A 76 -19.96 -0.83 23.15
CA LEU A 76 -21.36 -1.20 22.89
C LEU A 76 -22.12 -1.45 24.22
N PRO A 77 -23.41 -1.05 24.30
CA PRO A 77 -24.26 -1.39 25.45
C PRO A 77 -24.30 -2.89 25.69
N ARG A 78 -24.14 -3.31 26.96
CA ARG A 78 -24.22 -4.72 27.37
C ARG A 78 -25.43 -4.92 28.31
N PRO A 79 -26.05 -6.11 28.32
CA PRO A 79 -27.09 -6.42 29.30
C PRO A 79 -26.50 -6.29 30.72
N GLY A 80 -26.88 -5.23 31.45
CA GLY A 80 -26.35 -4.86 32.77
C GLY A 80 -25.68 -3.49 32.87
N GLN A 81 -25.29 -2.87 31.74
CA GLN A 81 -24.81 -1.48 31.69
C GLN A 81 -25.31 -0.83 30.39
N PRO A 82 -26.49 -0.18 30.42
CA PRO A 82 -27.13 0.38 29.22
C PRO A 82 -26.39 1.61 28.67
N ASP A 83 -25.79 2.43 29.54
CA ASP A 83 -25.00 3.62 29.16
C ASP A 83 -23.53 3.45 29.56
N PRO A 84 -22.68 2.89 28.68
CA PRO A 84 -21.26 2.73 28.96
C PRO A 84 -20.51 4.07 28.84
N GLU A 85 -19.61 4.34 29.79
CA GLU A 85 -18.73 5.51 29.73
C GLU A 85 -17.67 5.34 28.61
N PRO A 86 -17.27 6.43 27.91
CA PRO A 86 -16.19 6.38 26.94
C PRO A 86 -14.85 5.96 27.57
N ASP A 87 -14.09 5.10 26.87
CA ASP A 87 -12.76 4.67 27.32
C ASP A 87 -11.67 5.75 27.13
N ILE A 88 -12.06 6.97 26.75
CA ILE A 88 -11.21 8.10 26.42
C ILE A 88 -11.65 9.34 27.20
N GLY A 89 -10.70 10.24 27.47
CA GLY A 89 -10.94 11.50 28.16
C GLY A 89 -9.87 12.52 27.78
N THR A 90 -9.68 13.54 28.60
CA THR A 90 -8.68 14.60 28.36
C THR A 90 -7.27 14.00 28.29
N ILE A 91 -6.48 14.49 27.32
CA ILE A 91 -5.08 14.15 27.13
C ILE A 91 -4.17 15.24 27.71
N HIS A 92 -3.06 14.82 28.33
CA HIS A 92 -2.00 15.72 28.76
C HIS A 92 -0.68 15.34 28.10
N VAL A 93 0.02 16.33 27.55
CA VAL A 93 1.30 16.16 26.88
C VAL A 93 2.37 16.93 27.68
N GLU A 94 3.45 16.25 28.04
CA GLU A 94 4.59 16.82 28.75
C GLU A 94 5.90 16.59 27.97
N PHE A 95 6.77 17.62 27.96
CA PHE A 95 8.07 17.60 27.31
C PHE A 95 9.17 17.62 28.36
N SER A 96 9.95 16.55 28.44
CA SER A 96 11.10 16.46 29.35
C SER A 96 12.40 16.73 28.62
N GLY A 97 13.21 17.64 29.16
CA GLY A 97 14.57 17.92 28.70
C GLY A 97 15.63 17.04 29.35
N ASP A 98 15.25 16.08 30.20
CA ASP A 98 16.19 15.26 30.94
C ASP A 98 16.94 14.29 30.00
N THR A 99 18.27 14.30 30.09
CA THR A 99 19.15 13.41 29.31
C THR A 99 18.98 11.93 29.69
N SER A 100 18.47 11.62 30.88
CA SER A 100 18.23 10.25 31.34
C SER A 100 16.91 10.15 32.10
N ILE A 101 16.02 9.28 31.62
CA ILE A 101 14.69 9.07 32.18
C ILE A 101 14.68 7.79 33.02
N GLY A 102 14.58 7.98 34.33
CA GLY A 102 14.45 6.93 35.32
C GLY A 102 13.01 6.66 35.75
N ILE A 103 12.88 5.82 36.77
CA ILE A 103 11.59 5.45 37.38
C ILE A 103 10.92 6.66 38.04
N LYS A 104 11.70 7.55 38.67
CA LYS A 104 11.20 8.68 39.43
C LYS A 104 10.39 9.62 38.54
N GLN A 105 10.91 9.98 37.38
CA GLN A 105 10.26 10.90 36.43
C GLN A 105 8.91 10.36 35.95
N LEU A 106 8.87 9.10 35.47
CA LEU A 106 7.61 8.50 35.02
C LEU A 106 6.59 8.33 36.15
N LYS A 107 7.03 8.09 37.39
CA LYS A 107 6.14 7.99 38.54
C LYS A 107 5.59 9.37 38.94
N SER A 108 6.40 10.42 38.92
CA SER A 108 5.93 11.79 39.14
C SER A 108 4.91 12.19 38.08
N PHE A 109 5.15 11.85 36.80
CA PHE A 109 4.20 12.08 35.72
C PHE A 109 2.90 11.28 35.91
N ALA A 110 2.99 9.99 36.26
CA ALA A 110 1.83 9.17 36.61
C ALA A 110 0.97 9.79 37.72
N GLN A 111 1.62 10.32 38.76
CA GLN A 111 0.94 10.97 39.87
C GLN A 111 0.22 12.23 39.39
N LEU A 112 0.85 13.07 38.57
CA LEU A 112 0.22 14.25 37.96
C LEU A 112 -1.03 13.89 37.14
N LEU A 113 -0.96 12.82 36.33
CA LEU A 113 -2.10 12.35 35.55
C LEU A 113 -3.26 11.90 36.45
N SER A 114 -2.96 11.23 37.57
CA SER A 114 -3.97 10.78 38.53
C SER A 114 -4.58 11.96 39.31
N GLU A 115 -3.78 12.92 39.74
CA GLU A 115 -4.23 14.09 40.50
C GLU A 115 -5.15 14.99 39.67
N LYS A 116 -4.82 15.16 38.39
CA LYS A 116 -5.61 15.98 37.46
C LYS A 116 -6.68 15.17 36.68
N ASN A 117 -6.82 13.88 36.98
CA ASN A 117 -7.78 12.96 36.38
C ASN A 117 -7.72 12.91 34.83
N TYR A 118 -6.50 12.86 34.28
CA TYR A 118 -6.28 12.69 32.84
C TYR A 118 -6.35 11.21 32.45
N ARG A 119 -7.07 10.90 31.37
CA ARG A 119 -7.24 9.51 30.88
C ARG A 119 -6.05 9.05 30.05
N THR A 120 -5.37 9.98 29.37
CA THR A 120 -4.22 9.68 28.52
C THR A 120 -3.10 10.68 28.76
N GLY A 121 -1.87 10.19 28.89
CA GLY A 121 -0.67 11.01 29.06
C GLY A 121 0.38 10.68 28.01
N ILE A 122 0.90 11.70 27.33
CA ILE A 122 2.03 11.58 26.41
C ILE A 122 3.25 12.22 27.06
N PHE A 123 4.31 11.44 27.21
CA PHE A 123 5.58 11.89 27.76
C PHE A 123 6.64 11.89 26.65
N VAL A 124 7.10 13.08 26.26
CA VAL A 124 8.12 13.26 25.21
C VAL A 124 9.50 13.38 25.85
N THR A 125 10.45 12.54 25.42
CA THR A 125 11.79 12.43 26.04
C THR A 125 12.92 12.59 25.02
N VAL A 126 14.02 13.22 25.44
CA VAL A 126 15.22 13.34 24.61
C VAL A 126 15.90 11.98 24.40
N ALA A 127 16.07 11.22 25.48
CA ALA A 127 16.72 9.92 25.47
C ALA A 127 15.71 8.79 25.70
N LYS A 128 16.13 7.56 25.32
CA LYS A 128 15.34 6.35 25.56
C LYS A 128 15.20 6.09 27.07
N PRO A 129 14.00 5.87 27.60
CA PRO A 129 13.82 5.53 29.01
C PRO A 129 14.48 4.20 29.39
N THR A 130 14.88 4.08 30.66
CA THR A 130 15.42 2.82 31.18
C THR A 130 14.38 1.70 31.12
N SER A 131 14.83 0.46 30.83
CA SER A 131 13.93 -0.71 30.74
C SER A 131 13.11 -0.94 32.01
N SER A 132 13.64 -0.53 33.18
CA SER A 132 12.92 -0.59 34.46
C SER A 132 11.81 0.46 34.55
N ALA A 133 12.03 1.67 34.03
CA ALA A 133 11.01 2.71 33.96
C ALA A 133 9.87 2.31 33.01
N MET A 134 10.19 1.69 31.87
CA MET A 134 9.17 1.20 30.91
C MET A 134 8.22 0.14 31.50
N LYS A 135 8.63 -0.60 32.53
CA LYS A 135 7.76 -1.58 33.20
C LYS A 135 6.62 -0.94 34.00
N ILE A 136 6.74 0.34 34.34
CA ILE A 136 5.75 1.08 35.13
C ILE A 136 4.58 1.53 34.26
N VAL A 137 4.83 1.84 32.99
CA VAL A 137 3.81 2.30 32.03
C VAL A 137 2.55 1.40 32.00
N PRO A 138 2.65 0.06 31.83
CA PRO A 138 1.47 -0.81 31.82
C PRO A 138 0.83 -1.03 33.21
N SER A 139 1.50 -0.64 34.30
CA SER A 139 1.02 -0.87 35.68
C SER A 139 0.05 0.21 36.18
N ILE A 140 -0.07 1.34 35.46
CA ILE A 140 -0.85 2.52 35.88
C ILE A 140 -2.28 2.48 35.29
N LEU A 141 -2.83 1.29 35.06
CA LEU A 141 -4.24 1.16 34.62
C LEU A 141 -5.16 1.75 35.71
N PRO A 142 -6.17 2.58 35.35
CA PRO A 142 -6.81 2.72 34.04
C PRO A 142 -6.23 3.79 33.10
N ILE A 143 -5.22 4.56 33.51
CA ILE A 143 -4.65 5.66 32.73
C ILE A 143 -3.76 5.11 31.62
N HIS A 144 -3.91 5.63 30.40
CA HIS A 144 -3.07 5.25 29.26
C HIS A 144 -1.87 6.18 29.15
N MET A 145 -0.67 5.67 29.44
CA MET A 145 0.56 6.44 29.30
C MET A 145 1.35 5.99 28.08
N GLU A 146 1.79 6.95 27.26
CA GLU A 146 2.61 6.74 26.08
C GLU A 146 3.91 7.53 26.21
N VAL A 147 5.02 6.92 25.82
CA VAL A 147 6.32 7.58 25.80
C VAL A 147 6.82 7.67 24.37
N PHE A 148 7.21 8.87 23.95
CA PHE A 148 7.79 9.14 22.63
C PHE A 148 9.17 9.75 22.78
N GLN A 149 10.08 9.33 21.91
CA GLN A 149 11.37 10.00 21.81
C GLN A 149 11.24 11.20 20.88
N GLU A 150 11.96 12.29 21.18
CA GLU A 150 11.97 13.49 20.33
C GLU A 150 12.38 13.19 18.89
N GLU A 151 13.32 12.25 18.70
CA GLU A 151 13.81 11.83 17.37
C GLU A 151 12.71 11.22 16.49
N ASP A 152 11.78 10.47 17.09
CA ASP A 152 10.64 9.84 16.40
C ASP A 152 9.60 10.88 15.93
N LEU A 153 9.59 12.08 16.54
CA LEU A 153 8.59 13.12 16.33
C LEU A 153 9.07 14.28 15.45
N LEU A 154 10.33 14.25 14.99
CA LEU A 154 10.89 15.29 14.13
C LEU A 154 10.14 15.46 12.81
N VAL A 155 9.61 14.36 12.28
CA VAL A 155 8.88 14.31 11.01
C VAL A 155 7.58 13.56 11.23
N ASN A 156 6.46 14.17 10.84
CA ASN A 156 5.17 13.51 10.92
C ASN A 156 5.06 12.41 9.84
N ILE A 157 5.17 11.15 10.28
CA ILE A 157 5.07 9.97 9.42
C ILE A 157 3.71 9.83 8.71
N SER A 158 2.63 10.40 9.26
CA SER A 158 1.28 10.29 8.67
C SER A 158 1.15 11.06 7.35
N ARG A 159 2.05 12.02 7.12
CA ARG A 159 2.06 12.90 5.93
C ARG A 159 2.94 12.38 4.81
N HIS A 160 3.63 11.25 5.02
CA HIS A 160 4.49 10.66 4.02
C HIS A 160 3.68 10.02 2.88
N GLU A 161 4.16 10.11 1.64
CA GLU A 161 3.44 9.64 0.44
C GLU A 161 3.10 8.13 0.50
N LEU A 162 4.07 7.32 0.94
CA LEU A 162 3.89 5.87 1.09
C LEU A 162 2.99 5.46 2.27
N VAL A 163 2.61 6.40 3.15
CA VAL A 163 1.81 6.11 4.34
C VAL A 163 0.34 6.45 4.06
N PRO A 164 -0.54 5.44 3.94
CA PRO A 164 -1.95 5.68 3.67
C PRO A 164 -2.70 6.24 4.89
N LYS A 165 -3.90 6.78 4.68
CA LYS A 165 -4.71 7.34 5.75
C LYS A 165 -5.30 6.21 6.61
N HIS A 166 -5.00 6.26 7.91
CA HIS A 166 -5.50 5.34 8.93
C HIS A 166 -6.62 6.03 9.73
N THR A 167 -7.75 5.34 9.96
CA THR A 167 -8.89 5.88 10.71
C THR A 167 -9.46 4.80 11.63
N LEU A 168 -9.60 5.10 12.91
CA LEU A 168 -10.18 4.19 13.89
C LEU A 168 -11.67 3.95 13.61
N LEU A 169 -12.11 2.69 13.67
CA LEU A 169 -13.52 2.33 13.62
C LEU A 169 -14.16 2.36 15.01
N SER A 170 -15.42 2.81 15.07
CA SER A 170 -16.24 2.67 16.27
C SER A 170 -16.55 1.19 16.55
N PRO A 171 -16.89 0.81 17.79
CA PRO A 171 -17.36 -0.54 18.12
C PRO A 171 -18.59 -0.97 17.30
N GLU A 172 -19.49 -0.03 16.99
CA GLU A 172 -20.64 -0.26 16.11
C GLU A 172 -20.20 -0.60 14.68
N ASP A 173 -19.30 0.19 14.11
CA ASP A 173 -18.79 -0.03 12.75
C ASP A 173 -17.97 -1.32 12.67
N LYS A 174 -17.21 -1.63 13.73
CA LYS A 174 -16.50 -2.91 13.85
C LYS A 174 -17.49 -4.08 13.83
N LYS A 175 -18.60 -4.00 14.58
CA LYS A 175 -19.62 -5.05 14.58
C LYS A 175 -20.26 -5.20 13.20
N ARG A 176 -20.65 -4.09 12.56
CA ARG A 176 -21.19 -4.08 11.18
C ARG A 176 -20.21 -4.67 10.17
N LEU A 177 -18.91 -4.37 10.31
CA LEU A 177 -17.86 -4.92 9.45
C LEU A 177 -17.79 -6.45 9.57
N LEU A 178 -17.77 -6.96 10.80
CA LEU A 178 -17.70 -8.39 11.07
C LEU A 178 -18.94 -9.14 10.58
N GLU A 179 -20.13 -8.55 10.76
CA GLU A 179 -21.40 -9.09 10.28
C GLU A 179 -21.44 -9.10 8.74
N ARG A 180 -21.09 -7.97 8.11
CA ARG A 180 -21.10 -7.81 6.65
C ARG A 180 -20.23 -8.86 5.96
N TYR A 181 -19.03 -9.11 6.49
CA TYR A 181 -18.10 -10.07 5.92
C TYR A 181 -18.19 -11.47 6.54
N ARG A 182 -19.09 -11.68 7.51
CA ARG A 182 -19.25 -12.93 8.27
C ARG A 182 -17.92 -13.45 8.85
N LEU A 183 -17.12 -12.53 9.38
CA LEU A 183 -15.79 -12.81 9.92
C LEU A 183 -15.78 -12.80 11.44
N LYS A 184 -14.90 -13.61 12.01
CA LYS A 184 -14.47 -13.50 13.41
C LYS A 184 -13.35 -12.46 13.52
N GLU A 185 -13.25 -11.78 14.66
CA GLU A 185 -12.19 -10.78 14.89
C GLU A 185 -10.78 -11.32 14.64
N THR A 186 -10.54 -12.59 14.98
CA THR A 186 -9.25 -13.26 14.83
C THR A 186 -8.79 -13.42 13.38
N GLN A 187 -9.72 -13.36 12.43
CA GLN A 187 -9.48 -13.51 10.98
C GLN A 187 -9.09 -12.19 10.32
N LEU A 188 -9.25 -11.05 10.99
CA LEU A 188 -8.83 -9.76 10.44
C LEU A 188 -7.30 -9.70 10.31
N PRO A 189 -6.78 -9.07 9.23
CA PRO A 189 -5.37 -8.75 9.11
C PRO A 189 -4.87 -7.96 10.33
N ARG A 190 -3.61 -8.14 10.71
CA ARG A 190 -3.10 -7.65 12.01
C ARG A 190 -2.16 -6.47 11.82
N ILE A 191 -2.24 -5.50 12.72
CA ILE A 191 -1.24 -4.44 12.92
C ILE A 191 -0.64 -4.59 14.32
N ARG A 192 0.68 -4.47 14.43
CA ARG A 192 1.37 -4.57 15.73
C ARG A 192 1.15 -3.27 16.50
N ILE A 193 0.99 -3.33 17.82
CA ILE A 193 0.95 -2.12 18.67
C ILE A 193 2.26 -1.31 18.54
N ASP A 194 3.39 -1.99 18.32
CA ASP A 194 4.70 -1.36 18.10
C ASP A 194 4.88 -0.75 16.70
N ASP A 195 3.91 -0.90 15.81
CA ASP A 195 3.95 -0.26 14.49
C ASP A 195 3.95 1.28 14.65
N PRO A 196 4.77 2.04 13.89
CA PRO A 196 4.82 3.49 14.02
C PRO A 196 3.45 4.16 13.90
N MET A 197 2.58 3.67 13.01
CA MET A 197 1.25 4.23 12.85
C MET A 197 0.27 3.80 13.93
N ALA A 198 0.43 2.59 14.47
CA ALA A 198 -0.33 2.16 15.63
C ALA A 198 0.02 2.96 16.88
N ARG A 199 1.33 3.24 17.10
CA ARG A 199 1.80 4.13 18.16
C ARG A 199 1.30 5.56 17.97
N TYR A 200 1.41 6.10 16.76
CA TYR A 200 0.94 7.46 16.44
C TYR A 200 -0.54 7.67 16.77
N LEU A 201 -1.40 6.70 16.44
CA LEU A 201 -2.84 6.77 16.75
C LEU A 201 -3.20 6.33 18.18
N GLY A 202 -2.26 5.77 18.95
CA GLY A 202 -2.53 5.23 20.29
C GLY A 202 -3.48 4.02 20.26
N LEU A 203 -3.32 3.11 19.29
CA LEU A 203 -4.23 1.96 19.12
C LEU A 203 -4.11 0.97 20.28
N LYS A 204 -5.25 0.68 20.93
CA LYS A 204 -5.38 -0.35 21.97
C LYS A 204 -5.61 -1.74 21.35
N ARG A 205 -5.29 -2.80 22.10
CA ARG A 205 -5.53 -4.19 21.68
C ARG A 205 -6.99 -4.41 21.27
N GLY A 206 -7.21 -5.04 20.12
CA GLY A 206 -8.55 -5.40 19.63
C GLY A 206 -9.30 -4.26 18.91
N GLN A 207 -8.75 -3.05 18.89
CA GLN A 207 -9.27 -1.98 18.04
C GLN A 207 -8.96 -2.27 16.56
N VAL A 208 -9.86 -1.84 15.68
CA VAL A 208 -9.74 -2.04 14.24
C VAL A 208 -9.58 -0.69 13.55
N VAL A 209 -8.58 -0.61 12.68
CA VAL A 209 -8.28 0.57 11.88
C VAL A 209 -8.65 0.33 10.43
N LYS A 210 -9.32 1.31 9.82
CA LYS A 210 -9.58 1.39 8.38
C LYS A 210 -8.42 2.14 7.73
N ILE A 211 -7.86 1.56 6.68
CA ILE A 211 -6.69 2.07 5.96
C ILE A 211 -7.12 2.34 4.53
N ILE A 212 -7.12 3.60 4.11
CA ILE A 212 -7.46 4.00 2.75
C ILE A 212 -6.17 4.33 2.02
N ARG A 213 -5.79 3.50 1.06
CA ARG A 213 -4.59 3.67 0.23
C ARG A 213 -4.97 3.92 -1.23
N LYS A 214 -4.10 4.66 -1.94
CA LYS A 214 -4.16 4.70 -3.40
C LYS A 214 -3.69 3.35 -3.94
N SER A 215 -4.49 2.73 -4.79
CA SER A 215 -4.19 1.46 -5.45
C SER A 215 -4.22 1.71 -6.95
N GLU A 216 -3.25 1.18 -7.67
CA GLU A 216 -3.20 1.32 -9.13
C GLU A 216 -4.38 0.63 -9.81
N THR A 217 -4.82 -0.50 -9.27
CA THR A 217 -5.96 -1.29 -9.79
C THR A 217 -7.31 -0.70 -9.36
N ALA A 218 -7.43 -0.27 -8.10
CA ALA A 218 -8.72 0.07 -7.49
C ALA A 218 -8.92 1.57 -7.23
N GLY A 219 -7.98 2.43 -7.61
CA GLY A 219 -7.98 3.86 -7.29
C GLY A 219 -7.82 4.09 -5.79
N ARG A 220 -8.90 3.99 -5.01
CA ARG A 220 -8.87 4.04 -3.53
C ARG A 220 -9.30 2.69 -2.96
N TYR A 221 -8.38 2.03 -2.26
CA TYR A 221 -8.63 0.75 -1.62
C TYR A 221 -8.71 0.89 -0.10
N ALA A 222 -9.79 0.41 0.51
CA ALA A 222 -9.97 0.32 1.94
C ALA A 222 -9.57 -1.07 2.47
N SER A 223 -8.60 -1.11 3.37
CA SER A 223 -8.19 -2.30 4.12
C SER A 223 -8.55 -2.15 5.60
N TYR A 224 -8.82 -3.25 6.29
CA TYR A 224 -9.09 -3.25 7.73
C TYR A 224 -8.04 -4.05 8.46
N ARG A 225 -7.47 -3.50 9.55
CA ARG A 225 -6.49 -4.20 10.38
C ARG A 225 -6.83 -4.11 11.86
N MET A 226 -6.68 -5.22 12.57
CA MET A 226 -6.88 -5.29 14.02
C MET A 226 -5.55 -5.16 14.77
N SER A 227 -5.53 -4.32 15.80
CA SER A 227 -4.37 -4.10 16.67
C SER A 227 -4.15 -5.28 17.61
N LEU A 228 -2.92 -5.79 17.63
CA LEU A 228 -2.49 -6.87 18.53
C LEU A 228 -1.16 -6.54 19.23
N PRO A 229 -1.00 -7.00 20.48
CA PRO A 229 0.27 -6.88 21.19
C PRO A 229 1.37 -7.60 20.44
N SER A 230 2.60 -7.09 20.55
CA SER A 230 3.77 -7.78 20.02
C SER A 230 3.90 -9.16 20.68
N ALA A 231 4.19 -10.17 19.86
CA ALA A 231 4.44 -11.51 20.35
C ALA A 231 5.65 -11.48 21.28
N LEU A 232 5.51 -12.08 22.47
CA LEU A 232 6.65 -12.27 23.37
C LEU A 232 7.73 -13.09 22.64
N PRO A 233 9.01 -12.70 22.71
CA PRO A 233 10.07 -13.48 22.08
C PRO A 233 10.07 -14.90 22.67
N LEU A 234 10.26 -15.92 21.82
CA LEU A 234 10.29 -17.34 22.17
C LEU A 234 11.15 -17.64 23.41
N ARG A 235 12.25 -16.90 23.60
CA ARG A 235 13.14 -17.00 24.76
C ARG A 235 12.44 -16.69 26.11
N THR A 236 11.49 -15.75 26.13
CA THR A 236 10.73 -15.41 27.34
C THR A 236 9.70 -16.48 27.68
N ILE A 237 9.10 -17.10 26.67
CA ILE A 237 8.15 -18.21 26.84
C ILE A 237 8.87 -19.45 27.38
N LEU A 238 10.07 -19.75 26.84
CA LEU A 238 10.90 -20.87 27.29
C LEU A 238 11.44 -20.68 28.72
N ARG A 239 11.57 -19.43 29.20
CA ARG A 239 11.98 -19.11 30.58
C ARG A 239 10.82 -19.03 31.58
N ALA A 240 9.57 -19.08 31.13
CA ALA A 240 8.41 -19.07 32.03
C ALA A 240 8.26 -20.42 32.77
N PRO A 241 7.71 -20.42 34.00
CA PRO A 241 7.40 -21.64 34.75
C PRO A 241 6.52 -22.59 33.93
N ALA A 242 6.75 -23.90 34.02
CA ALA A 242 6.05 -24.91 33.20
C ALA A 242 4.52 -24.81 33.31
N THR A 243 4.01 -24.35 34.44
CA THR A 243 2.58 -24.13 34.72
C THR A 243 1.97 -22.95 33.94
N LEU A 244 2.75 -21.92 33.60
CA LEU A 244 2.29 -20.74 32.86
C LEU A 244 2.56 -20.83 31.35
N ARG A 245 3.40 -21.77 30.91
CA ARG A 245 3.67 -22.02 29.49
C ARG A 245 2.40 -22.29 28.66
N PRO A 246 1.42 -23.13 29.07
CA PRO A 246 0.23 -23.36 28.25
C PRO A 246 -0.63 -22.09 28.06
N LEU A 247 -0.69 -21.20 29.07
CA LEU A 247 -1.37 -19.90 28.97
C LEU A 247 -0.62 -18.91 28.06
N LEU A 248 0.72 -18.91 28.11
CA LEU A 248 1.54 -18.09 27.23
C LEU A 248 1.56 -18.64 25.78
N VAL A 249 1.46 -19.95 25.61
CA VAL A 249 1.35 -20.62 24.31
C VAL A 249 -0.01 -20.38 23.66
N GLN A 250 -1.08 -20.18 24.42
CA GLN A 250 -2.38 -19.72 23.88
C GLN A 250 -2.32 -18.32 23.23
N THR A 251 -1.28 -17.52 23.54
CA THR A 251 -1.04 -16.22 22.87
C THR A 251 -0.23 -16.35 21.58
N LEU A 252 0.36 -17.53 21.30
CA LEU A 252 0.95 -17.81 19.99
C LEU A 252 -0.17 -18.07 18.98
N PRO A 253 -0.09 -17.49 17.77
CA PRO A 253 -1.03 -17.85 16.72
C PRO A 253 -0.85 -19.34 16.41
N GLN A 254 -1.88 -20.14 16.69
CA GLN A 254 -1.95 -21.49 16.18
C GLN A 254 -1.92 -21.42 14.65
N THR A 255 -0.87 -22.02 14.09
CA THR A 255 -0.73 -22.42 12.67
C THR A 255 -1.98 -23.20 12.25
N LEU A 256 -2.68 -23.01 11.11
CA LEU A 256 -2.49 -22.47 9.74
C LEU A 256 -3.91 -22.32 9.09
N PRO A 257 -4.10 -21.91 7.81
CA PRO A 257 -3.43 -20.93 6.93
C PRO A 257 -4.41 -19.77 6.56
N GLN A 258 -4.12 -19.03 5.49
CA GLN A 258 -4.81 -17.84 4.98
C GLN A 258 -4.54 -16.54 5.75
N ARG A 259 -3.44 -15.88 5.39
CA ARG A 259 -3.47 -14.42 5.29
C ARG A 259 -4.44 -14.07 4.15
N ALA A 260 -5.74 -14.01 4.45
CA ALA A 260 -6.68 -13.35 3.57
C ALA A 260 -6.37 -11.86 3.62
N PHE A 261 -5.54 -11.38 2.68
CA PHE A 261 -5.68 -10.01 2.23
C PHE A 261 -7.07 -9.96 1.58
N TYR A 262 -8.04 -9.37 2.29
CA TYR A 262 -9.41 -9.29 1.80
C TYR A 262 -9.43 -8.38 0.56
N TYR A 263 -9.42 -8.98 -0.63
CA TYR A 263 -9.76 -8.35 -1.89
C TYR A 263 -11.29 -8.46 -2.02
N SER A 264 -11.99 -7.35 -2.20
CA SER A 264 -13.38 -7.37 -2.66
C SER A 264 -13.33 -7.12 -4.17
N TYR A 265 -13.63 -8.15 -4.95
CA TYR A 265 -13.62 -8.10 -6.42
C TYR A 265 -14.94 -7.61 -7.02
N GLU A 266 -15.88 -7.19 -6.17
CA GLU A 266 -17.27 -6.86 -6.54
C GLU A 266 -17.56 -5.35 -6.56
N GLU A 267 -16.57 -4.48 -6.26
CA GLU A 267 -16.73 -3.04 -6.49
C GLU A 267 -16.34 -2.70 -7.94
N THR A 268 -17.25 -2.05 -8.66
CA THR A 268 -16.99 -1.49 -10.00
C THR A 268 -15.89 -0.43 -9.89
N HIS A 269 -14.69 -0.76 -10.36
CA HIS A 269 -13.58 0.19 -10.43
C HIS A 269 -13.89 1.29 -11.46
N PRO A 270 -13.49 2.55 -11.21
CA PRO A 270 -13.53 3.55 -12.26
C PRO A 270 -12.67 3.08 -13.45
N PRO A 271 -13.08 3.36 -14.70
CA PRO A 271 -12.33 2.95 -15.87
C PRO A 271 -10.90 3.52 -15.82
N PRO A 272 -9.89 2.80 -16.36
CA PRO A 272 -8.48 3.21 -16.30
C PRO A 272 -8.18 4.48 -17.08
N TYR A 273 -9.08 4.88 -17.98
CA TYR A 273 -9.00 6.08 -18.81
C TYR A 273 -10.23 6.95 -18.56
N ARG A 274 -10.06 8.26 -18.68
CA ARG A 274 -11.21 9.19 -18.70
C ARG A 274 -12.04 8.94 -19.95
N GLU A 275 -13.31 9.34 -19.92
CA GLU A 275 -14.24 9.15 -21.03
C GLU A 275 -13.70 9.72 -22.35
N ALA A 276 -13.19 10.95 -22.34
CA ALA A 276 -12.58 11.57 -23.51
C ALA A 276 -11.31 10.84 -24.01
N GLU A 277 -10.44 10.40 -23.09
CA GLU A 277 -9.23 9.65 -23.45
C GLU A 277 -9.59 8.30 -24.09
N SER A 278 -10.56 7.60 -23.50
CA SER A 278 -11.06 6.32 -23.99
C SER A 278 -11.73 6.46 -25.35
N ALA A 279 -12.54 7.51 -25.58
CA ALA A 279 -13.18 7.78 -26.86
C ALA A 279 -12.14 8.03 -27.98
N ILE A 280 -11.12 8.83 -27.71
CA ILE A 280 -10.05 9.12 -28.68
C ILE A 280 -9.21 7.86 -28.96
N LEU A 281 -8.77 7.16 -27.92
CA LEU A 281 -7.88 5.99 -28.06
C LEU A 281 -8.58 4.79 -28.69
N SER A 282 -9.86 4.56 -28.38
CA SER A 282 -10.66 3.51 -29.04
C SER A 282 -10.90 3.81 -30.53
N SER A 283 -11.18 5.07 -30.88
CA SER A 283 -11.30 5.50 -32.28
C SER A 283 -9.95 5.47 -33.00
N ALA A 284 -8.84 5.76 -32.30
CA ALA A 284 -7.50 5.65 -32.87
C ALA A 284 -7.14 4.19 -33.21
N LEU A 285 -7.59 3.21 -32.41
CA LEU A 285 -7.37 1.78 -32.67
C LEU A 285 -8.00 1.31 -33.99
N SER A 286 -9.16 1.83 -34.39
CA SER A 286 -9.77 1.46 -35.68
C SER A 286 -8.96 1.92 -36.90
N HIS A 287 -8.06 2.91 -36.74
CA HIS A 287 -7.16 3.39 -37.80
C HIS A 287 -5.82 2.67 -37.84
N VAL A 288 -5.48 1.88 -36.82
CA VAL A 288 -4.20 1.16 -36.73
C VAL A 288 -3.96 0.20 -37.91
N PRO A 289 -4.93 -0.57 -38.42
CA PRO A 289 -4.69 -1.46 -39.56
C PRO A 289 -4.15 -0.72 -40.81
N THR A 290 -4.60 0.52 -41.03
CA THR A 290 -4.23 1.33 -42.19
C THR A 290 -3.00 2.20 -41.93
N SER A 291 -2.97 2.90 -40.79
CA SER A 291 -1.96 3.93 -40.47
C SER A 291 -0.91 3.51 -39.45
N GLY A 292 -1.02 2.30 -38.89
CA GLY A 292 -0.11 1.77 -37.86
C GLY A 292 -0.27 2.46 -36.50
N PHE A 293 0.62 2.13 -35.56
CA PHE A 293 0.70 2.81 -34.26
C PHE A 293 1.48 4.12 -34.40
N THR A 294 0.83 5.14 -34.97
CA THR A 294 1.47 6.43 -35.29
C THR A 294 0.69 7.61 -34.70
N GLN A 295 1.34 8.79 -34.66
CA GLN A 295 0.68 10.03 -34.26
C GLN A 295 -0.51 10.36 -35.17
N GLN A 296 -0.44 9.98 -36.45
CA GLN A 296 -1.52 10.16 -37.40
C GLN A 296 -2.78 9.41 -36.97
N SER A 297 -2.66 8.14 -36.55
CA SER A 297 -3.79 7.36 -36.04
C SER A 297 -4.42 8.00 -34.81
N LEU A 298 -3.61 8.63 -33.95
CA LEU A 298 -4.11 9.36 -32.78
C LEU A 298 -4.88 10.63 -33.17
N THR A 299 -4.37 11.40 -34.13
CA THR A 299 -5.06 12.59 -34.65
C THR A 299 -6.36 12.23 -35.36
N LEU A 300 -6.37 11.15 -36.16
CA LEU A 300 -7.58 10.65 -36.81
C LEU A 300 -8.61 10.17 -35.79
N GLY A 301 -8.17 9.42 -34.76
CA GLY A 301 -9.04 9.02 -33.65
C GLY A 301 -9.63 10.20 -32.88
N ALA A 302 -8.87 11.29 -32.70
CA ALA A 302 -9.38 12.51 -32.07
C ALA A 302 -10.48 13.17 -32.92
N LYS A 303 -10.27 13.28 -34.24
CA LYS A 303 -11.26 13.82 -35.18
C LYS A 303 -12.53 13.01 -35.20
N ASP A 304 -12.42 11.69 -35.27
CA ASP A 304 -13.58 10.78 -35.33
C ASP A 304 -14.37 10.76 -34.02
N ALA A 305 -13.69 10.93 -32.88
CA ALA A 305 -14.34 11.09 -31.58
C ALA A 305 -14.94 12.50 -31.36
N GLY A 306 -14.84 13.41 -32.34
CA GLY A 306 -15.40 14.76 -32.28
C GLY A 306 -14.55 15.78 -31.52
N TYR A 307 -13.26 15.47 -31.28
CA TYR A 307 -12.31 16.36 -30.62
C TYR A 307 -11.37 17.05 -31.62
N LEU A 308 -10.77 18.16 -31.18
CA LEU A 308 -9.79 18.91 -31.97
C LEU A 308 -8.43 18.20 -31.98
N ASP A 309 -7.62 18.43 -33.02
CA ASP A 309 -6.27 17.86 -33.15
C ASP A 309 -5.38 18.19 -31.94
N ILE A 310 -5.59 19.36 -31.32
CA ILE A 310 -4.84 19.77 -30.12
C ILE A 310 -5.11 18.87 -28.90
N SER A 311 -6.21 18.11 -28.90
CA SER A 311 -6.54 17.14 -27.84
C SER A 311 -5.54 15.99 -27.78
N THR A 312 -4.70 15.79 -28.80
CA THR A 312 -3.61 14.80 -28.72
C THR A 312 -2.56 15.15 -27.65
N ASN A 313 -2.52 16.40 -27.17
CA ASN A 313 -1.66 16.82 -26.05
C ASN A 313 -2.03 16.17 -24.71
N LEU A 314 -3.21 15.53 -24.62
CA LEU A 314 -3.58 14.70 -23.47
C LEU A 314 -2.69 13.46 -23.32
N PHE A 315 -1.97 13.08 -24.38
CA PHE A 315 -1.20 11.84 -24.49
C PHE A 315 0.31 12.15 -24.56
N PRO A 316 1.01 12.29 -23.43
CA PRO A 316 2.42 12.70 -23.41
C PRO A 316 3.36 11.67 -24.06
N GLN A 317 2.96 10.39 -24.13
CA GLN A 317 3.73 9.32 -24.78
C GLN A 317 3.31 9.12 -26.26
N GLY A 318 2.47 10.01 -26.80
CA GLY A 318 2.05 10.03 -28.20
C GLY A 318 1.48 8.69 -28.68
N ALA A 319 1.99 8.18 -29.79
CA ALA A 319 1.56 6.93 -30.40
C ALA A 319 1.63 5.69 -29.47
N PHE A 320 2.51 5.70 -28.47
CA PHE A 320 2.61 4.61 -27.49
C PHE A 320 1.37 4.51 -26.58
N GLU A 321 0.63 5.60 -26.37
CA GLU A 321 -0.63 5.53 -25.60
C GLU A 321 -1.68 4.64 -26.28
N ILE A 322 -1.67 4.53 -27.62
CA ILE A 322 -2.54 3.60 -28.36
C ILE A 322 -2.17 2.14 -28.01
N VAL A 323 -0.88 1.82 -28.01
CA VAL A 323 -0.37 0.49 -27.63
C VAL A 323 -0.77 0.16 -26.20
N LYS A 324 -0.47 1.07 -25.27
CA LYS A 324 -0.78 0.92 -23.85
C LYS A 324 -2.29 0.77 -23.60
N TYR A 325 -3.12 1.55 -24.30
CA TYR A 325 -4.58 1.44 -24.23
C TYR A 325 -5.05 0.04 -24.63
N HIS A 326 -4.53 -0.50 -25.73
CA HIS A 326 -4.81 -1.88 -26.12
C HIS A 326 -4.32 -2.88 -25.08
N LEU A 327 -3.09 -2.76 -24.58
CA LEU A 327 -2.56 -3.67 -23.55
C LEU A 327 -3.46 -3.71 -22.30
N VAL A 328 -3.85 -2.55 -21.78
CA VAL A 328 -4.66 -2.41 -20.56
C VAL A 328 -6.08 -2.92 -20.78
N THR A 329 -6.76 -2.49 -21.85
CA THR A 329 -8.16 -2.87 -22.11
C THR A 329 -8.31 -4.35 -22.40
N GLN A 330 -7.42 -4.93 -23.21
CA GLN A 330 -7.45 -6.36 -23.50
C GLN A 330 -7.10 -7.21 -22.27
N ARG A 331 -6.21 -6.74 -21.38
CA ARG A 331 -5.92 -7.41 -20.10
C ARG A 331 -7.14 -7.42 -19.19
N LEU A 332 -7.75 -6.25 -18.94
CA LEU A 332 -8.90 -6.13 -18.03
C LEU A 332 -10.15 -6.85 -18.55
N GLY A 333 -10.31 -6.94 -19.88
CA GLY A 333 -11.40 -7.67 -20.51
C GLY A 333 -11.29 -9.19 -20.43
N LEU A 334 -10.14 -9.77 -20.03
CA LEU A 334 -9.97 -11.23 -19.96
C LEU A 334 -10.97 -11.90 -19.02
N LYS A 335 -11.27 -11.25 -17.88
CA LYS A 335 -12.24 -11.76 -16.90
C LYS A 335 -13.66 -11.89 -17.47
N ASP A 336 -14.00 -11.02 -18.42
CA ASP A 336 -15.34 -10.93 -18.99
C ASP A 336 -15.48 -11.90 -20.19
N ARG A 337 -14.38 -12.20 -20.89
CA ARG A 337 -14.35 -13.12 -22.03
C ARG A 337 -14.33 -14.59 -21.64
N ILE A 338 -13.57 -14.94 -20.61
CA ILE A 338 -13.41 -16.33 -20.18
C ILE A 338 -13.82 -16.48 -18.73
N GLN A 339 -14.86 -17.29 -18.53
CA GLN A 339 -15.26 -17.79 -17.21
C GLN A 339 -15.06 -19.29 -17.16
N PHE A 340 -14.22 -19.74 -16.23
CA PHE A 340 -13.98 -21.17 -16.05
C PHE A 340 -15.08 -21.80 -15.21
N PRO A 341 -15.65 -22.96 -15.63
CA PRO A 341 -16.52 -23.75 -14.79
C PRO A 341 -15.82 -24.14 -13.49
N HIS A 342 -16.59 -24.32 -12.41
CA HIS A 342 -16.07 -24.79 -11.11
C HIS A 342 -15.76 -26.31 -11.10
N ASP A 343 -15.27 -26.85 -12.23
CA ASP A 343 -14.96 -28.27 -12.42
C ASP A 343 -13.49 -28.55 -12.06
N PRO A 344 -13.21 -29.45 -11.10
CA PRO A 344 -11.85 -29.85 -10.72
C PRO A 344 -11.00 -30.44 -11.85
N ARG A 345 -11.63 -30.90 -12.95
CA ARG A 345 -10.93 -31.44 -14.13
C ARG A 345 -10.12 -30.38 -14.88
N TRP A 346 -10.43 -29.09 -14.68
CA TRP A 346 -9.65 -27.98 -15.21
C TRP A 346 -8.46 -27.67 -14.30
N GLY A 347 -7.34 -28.34 -14.55
CA GLY A 347 -6.07 -28.01 -13.89
C GLY A 347 -5.62 -26.57 -14.20
N VAL A 348 -4.94 -25.92 -13.25
CA VAL A 348 -4.46 -24.53 -13.34
C VAL A 348 -3.69 -24.27 -14.64
N GLY A 349 -2.84 -25.20 -15.07
CA GLY A 349 -2.08 -25.07 -16.32
C GLY A 349 -2.95 -24.96 -17.57
N ARG A 350 -4.09 -25.67 -17.65
CA ARG A 350 -5.01 -25.54 -18.79
C ARG A 350 -5.73 -24.20 -18.80
N LYS A 351 -6.05 -23.68 -17.61
CA LYS A 351 -6.64 -22.34 -17.45
C LYS A 351 -5.66 -21.26 -17.89
N VAL A 352 -4.40 -21.34 -17.46
CA VAL A 352 -3.32 -20.43 -17.90
C VAL A 352 -3.16 -20.46 -19.42
N ARG A 353 -3.07 -21.65 -20.03
CA ARG A 353 -3.01 -21.81 -21.50
C ARG A 353 -4.18 -21.09 -22.19
N SER A 354 -5.39 -21.33 -21.72
CA SER A 354 -6.61 -20.77 -22.33
C SER A 354 -6.64 -19.24 -22.25
N LEU A 355 -6.26 -18.67 -21.09
CA LEU A 355 -6.16 -17.23 -20.89
C LEU A 355 -5.09 -16.57 -21.76
N VAL A 356 -3.93 -17.21 -21.92
CA VAL A 356 -2.86 -16.70 -22.79
C VAL A 356 -3.32 -16.67 -24.24
N LEU A 357 -3.95 -17.76 -24.72
CA LEU A 357 -4.48 -17.82 -26.09
C LEU A 357 -5.55 -16.77 -26.34
N GLU A 358 -6.46 -16.57 -25.39
CA GLU A 358 -7.49 -15.54 -25.49
C GLU A 358 -6.89 -14.14 -25.57
N ARG A 359 -5.86 -13.89 -24.76
CA ARG A 359 -5.16 -12.61 -24.81
C ARG A 359 -4.47 -12.40 -26.18
N LEU A 360 -3.90 -13.45 -26.77
CA LEU A 360 -3.27 -13.36 -28.09
C LEU A 360 -4.31 -13.20 -29.21
N ARG A 361 -5.44 -13.91 -29.14
CA ARG A 361 -6.57 -13.78 -30.08
C ARG A 361 -7.15 -12.38 -30.07
N ALA A 362 -7.19 -11.72 -28.91
CA ALA A 362 -7.58 -10.33 -28.78
C ALA A 362 -6.83 -9.36 -29.71
N ASN A 363 -5.57 -9.66 -30.06
CA ASN A 363 -4.82 -8.86 -31.03
C ASN A 363 -5.37 -9.06 -32.44
N ALA A 364 -5.76 -10.28 -32.79
CA ALA A 364 -6.34 -10.64 -34.08
C ALA A 364 -7.75 -10.06 -34.24
N ASP A 365 -8.58 -10.19 -33.21
CA ASP A 365 -9.96 -9.68 -33.20
C ASP A 365 -10.00 -8.15 -33.32
N ALA A 366 -9.01 -7.46 -32.75
CA ALA A 366 -8.85 -6.01 -32.91
C ALA A 366 -8.25 -5.59 -34.26
N GLY A 367 -7.87 -6.54 -35.12
CA GLY A 367 -7.25 -6.26 -36.43
C GLY A 367 -5.84 -5.67 -36.36
N VAL A 368 -5.19 -5.69 -35.18
CA VAL A 368 -3.89 -5.00 -34.98
C VAL A 368 -2.68 -5.89 -35.26
N VAL A 369 -2.84 -7.21 -35.41
CA VAL A 369 -1.72 -8.16 -35.60
C VAL A 369 -0.80 -7.75 -36.76
N GLY A 370 -1.36 -7.32 -37.89
CA GLY A 370 -0.58 -6.93 -39.07
C GLY A 370 0.35 -5.73 -38.86
N ARG A 371 0.10 -4.91 -37.83
CA ARG A 371 0.95 -3.77 -37.43
C ARG A 371 1.55 -3.94 -36.04
N TRP A 372 1.48 -5.14 -35.46
CA TRP A 372 1.92 -5.38 -34.09
C TRP A 372 3.44 -5.28 -33.93
N GLN A 373 4.21 -5.46 -35.01
CA GLN A 373 5.64 -5.18 -35.03
C GLN A 373 5.97 -3.71 -34.73
N ASP A 374 5.13 -2.78 -35.18
CA ASP A 374 5.26 -1.34 -34.86
C ASP A 374 5.04 -1.10 -33.35
N ALA A 375 4.08 -1.81 -32.75
CA ALA A 375 3.85 -1.76 -31.30
C ALA A 375 5.03 -2.33 -30.50
N LEU A 376 5.59 -3.47 -30.92
CA LEU A 376 6.78 -4.06 -30.31
C LEU A 376 7.99 -3.11 -30.40
N ALA A 377 8.15 -2.40 -31.52
CA ALA A 377 9.18 -1.39 -31.67
C ALA A 377 8.98 -0.21 -30.70
N LEU A 378 7.76 0.30 -30.56
CA LEU A 378 7.44 1.37 -29.61
C LEU A 378 7.66 0.95 -28.16
N MET A 379 7.30 -0.29 -27.78
CA MET A 379 7.55 -0.85 -26.45
C MET A 379 9.05 -0.98 -26.13
N SER A 380 9.87 -1.17 -27.16
CA SER A 380 11.32 -1.33 -27.04
C SER A 380 12.08 0.00 -26.92
N LEU A 381 11.40 1.15 -27.07
CA LEU A 381 12.00 2.46 -26.81
C LEU A 381 12.29 2.62 -25.32
N ALA A 382 13.47 3.12 -24.97
CA ALA A 382 13.95 3.21 -23.59
C ALA A 382 12.95 3.90 -22.63
N GLU A 383 12.25 4.93 -23.12
CA GLU A 383 11.22 5.67 -22.38
C GLU A 383 9.97 4.83 -22.07
N ASN A 384 9.64 3.87 -22.93
CA ASN A 384 8.44 3.04 -22.85
C ASN A 384 8.69 1.68 -22.19
N ILE A 385 9.96 1.24 -22.07
CA ILE A 385 10.33 -0.05 -21.46
C ILE A 385 9.74 -0.21 -20.05
N PRO A 386 9.86 0.76 -19.11
CA PRO A 386 9.32 0.58 -17.76
C PRO A 386 7.80 0.33 -17.76
N THR A 387 7.06 1.08 -18.58
CA THR A 387 5.60 0.94 -18.71
C THR A 387 5.22 -0.39 -19.37
N SER A 388 5.93 -0.79 -20.41
CA SER A 388 5.70 -2.06 -21.13
C SER A 388 5.95 -3.27 -20.23
N LEU A 389 7.03 -3.24 -19.43
CA LEU A 389 7.34 -4.28 -18.45
C LEU A 389 6.30 -4.32 -17.33
N LYS A 390 5.82 -3.16 -16.89
CA LYS A 390 4.76 -3.07 -15.88
C LYS A 390 3.47 -3.73 -16.37
N GLU A 391 3.03 -3.43 -17.59
CA GLU A 391 1.82 -4.05 -18.15
C GLU A 391 2.01 -5.55 -18.43
N LEU A 392 3.20 -6.00 -18.86
CA LEU A 392 3.51 -7.42 -19.01
C LEU A 392 3.48 -8.18 -17.67
N ALA A 393 4.00 -7.57 -16.60
CA ALA A 393 3.94 -8.13 -15.26
C ALA A 393 2.50 -8.17 -14.73
N ALA A 394 1.72 -7.11 -14.97
CA ALA A 394 0.30 -7.05 -14.60
C ALA A 394 -0.53 -8.10 -15.36
N LEU A 395 -0.25 -8.33 -16.64
CA LEU A 395 -0.91 -9.38 -17.44
C LEU A 395 -0.61 -10.77 -16.88
N SER A 396 0.65 -11.05 -16.57
CA SER A 396 1.06 -12.33 -15.99
C SER A 396 0.39 -12.57 -14.64
N ASP A 397 0.31 -11.54 -13.79
CA ASP A 397 -0.40 -11.60 -12.51
C ASP A 397 -1.91 -11.87 -12.71
N GLU A 398 -2.56 -11.14 -13.63
CA GLU A 398 -3.98 -11.31 -13.97
C GLU A 398 -4.28 -12.73 -14.47
N ILE A 399 -3.45 -13.28 -15.35
CA ILE A 399 -3.62 -14.64 -15.89
C ILE A 399 -3.52 -15.68 -14.77
N TRP A 400 -2.50 -15.60 -13.91
CA TRP A 400 -2.36 -16.51 -12.78
C TRP A 400 -3.51 -16.35 -11.77
N PHE A 401 -3.97 -15.13 -11.56
CA PHE A 401 -5.10 -14.83 -10.70
C PHE A 401 -6.40 -15.46 -11.23
N LEU A 402 -6.77 -15.21 -12.49
CA LEU A 402 -7.95 -15.79 -13.14
C LEU A 402 -7.87 -17.32 -13.26
N ALA A 403 -6.66 -17.88 -13.36
CA ALA A 403 -6.43 -19.32 -13.34
C ALA A 403 -6.60 -19.94 -11.93
N GLY A 404 -6.66 -19.13 -10.87
CA GLY A 404 -6.84 -19.55 -9.49
C GLY A 404 -5.55 -19.91 -8.76
N ASP A 405 -4.41 -19.31 -9.12
CA ASP A 405 -3.15 -19.52 -8.41
C ASP A 405 -3.19 -18.94 -6.98
N GLY A 406 -2.89 -19.79 -6.00
CA GLY A 406 -2.82 -19.43 -4.57
C GLY A 406 -1.39 -19.39 -4.04
N SER A 407 -0.37 -19.25 -4.89
CA SER A 407 1.02 -19.23 -4.45
C SER A 407 1.36 -17.95 -3.68
N VAL A 408 2.20 -18.07 -2.64
CA VAL A 408 2.59 -16.94 -1.76
C VAL A 408 4.09 -16.98 -1.42
N ASP A 409 4.77 -18.03 -1.84
CA ASP A 409 6.18 -18.33 -1.63
C ASP A 409 7.04 -17.85 -2.82
N SER A 410 8.33 -18.22 -2.87
CA SER A 410 9.22 -17.88 -3.98
C SER A 410 8.68 -18.35 -5.34
N SER A 411 7.82 -19.37 -5.36
CA SER A 411 7.12 -19.84 -6.56
C SER A 411 6.25 -18.75 -7.20
N TRP A 412 5.74 -17.78 -6.43
CA TRP A 412 4.93 -16.65 -6.92
C TRP A 412 5.70 -15.80 -7.93
N TYR A 413 6.93 -15.42 -7.58
CA TYR A 413 7.80 -14.60 -8.43
C TYR A 413 8.23 -15.37 -9.67
N THR A 414 8.61 -16.63 -9.46
CA THR A 414 9.10 -17.51 -10.50
C THR A 414 8.05 -17.78 -11.58
N LYS A 415 6.81 -18.08 -11.17
CA LYS A 415 5.67 -18.32 -12.08
C LYS A 415 5.33 -17.11 -12.93
N ARG A 416 5.40 -15.91 -12.35
CA ARG A 416 5.07 -14.67 -13.05
C ARG A 416 6.15 -14.26 -14.04
N ALA A 417 7.41 -14.33 -13.62
CA ALA A 417 8.54 -14.04 -14.48
C ALA A 417 8.59 -15.01 -15.68
N SER A 418 8.36 -16.30 -15.44
CA SER A 418 8.37 -17.31 -16.51
C SER A 418 7.19 -17.14 -17.47
N LEU A 419 5.98 -16.92 -16.96
CA LEU A 419 4.81 -16.68 -17.81
C LEU A 419 4.96 -15.40 -18.63
N SER A 420 5.50 -14.32 -18.06
CA SER A 420 5.79 -13.09 -18.80
C SER A 420 6.77 -13.34 -19.95
N ALA A 421 7.81 -14.14 -19.74
CA ALA A 421 8.77 -14.50 -20.78
C ALA A 421 8.12 -15.35 -21.88
N ILE A 422 7.31 -16.36 -21.51
CA ILE A 422 6.58 -17.20 -22.46
C ILE A 422 5.60 -16.37 -23.28
N TYR A 423 4.83 -15.49 -22.63
CA TYR A 423 3.89 -14.62 -23.30
C TYR A 423 4.61 -13.71 -24.31
N ALA A 424 5.66 -13.00 -23.90
CA ALA A 424 6.40 -12.10 -24.78
C ALA A 424 7.03 -12.82 -25.99
N ALA A 425 7.57 -14.02 -25.78
CA ALA A 425 8.11 -14.85 -26.87
C ALA A 425 7.01 -15.28 -27.84
N THR A 426 5.84 -15.69 -27.32
CA THR A 426 4.70 -16.14 -28.13
C THR A 426 4.06 -14.98 -28.89
N GLU A 427 3.94 -13.80 -28.27
CA GLU A 427 3.44 -12.58 -28.89
C GLU A 427 4.35 -12.11 -30.04
N THR A 428 5.66 -12.22 -29.86
CA THR A 428 6.62 -11.93 -30.94
C THR A 428 6.46 -12.91 -32.09
N PHE A 429 6.32 -14.21 -31.79
CA PHE A 429 6.10 -15.26 -32.79
C PHE A 429 4.79 -15.06 -33.57
N GLN A 430 3.72 -14.63 -32.89
CA GLN A 430 2.42 -14.33 -33.49
C GLN A 430 2.52 -13.34 -34.66
N THR A 431 3.46 -12.39 -34.61
CA THR A 431 3.64 -11.40 -35.70
C THR A 431 4.17 -11.99 -37.00
N THR A 432 4.79 -13.17 -36.93
CA THR A 432 5.38 -13.87 -38.08
C THR A 432 4.54 -15.06 -38.55
N ASP A 433 3.49 -15.40 -37.82
CA ASP A 433 2.64 -16.56 -38.09
C ASP A 433 1.69 -16.28 -39.26
N GLN A 434 1.75 -17.13 -40.28
CA GLN A 434 0.90 -17.09 -41.48
C GLN A 434 -0.11 -18.25 -41.53
N SER A 435 -0.15 -19.09 -40.49
CA SER A 435 -1.07 -20.21 -40.40
C SER A 435 -2.51 -19.74 -40.20
N THR A 436 -3.47 -20.55 -40.66
CA THR A 436 -4.90 -20.28 -40.45
C THR A 436 -5.21 -20.23 -38.96
N GLU A 437 -5.86 -19.16 -38.50
CA GLU A 437 -6.25 -18.95 -37.09
C GLU A 437 -5.09 -19.02 -36.09
N PHE A 438 -3.86 -18.73 -36.51
CA PHE A 438 -2.67 -18.73 -35.66
C PHE A 438 -2.38 -20.09 -34.99
N ARG A 439 -2.62 -21.19 -35.71
CA ARG A 439 -2.35 -22.56 -35.25
C ARG A 439 -0.89 -22.79 -34.86
N ASP A 440 0.05 -22.21 -35.60
CA ASP A 440 1.48 -22.34 -35.30
C ASP A 440 1.85 -21.60 -34.01
N THR A 441 1.21 -20.44 -33.75
CA THR A 441 1.35 -19.71 -32.48
C THR A 441 0.82 -20.53 -31.30
N GLU A 442 -0.33 -21.21 -31.47
CA GLU A 442 -0.88 -22.08 -30.44
C GLU A 442 0.05 -23.26 -30.12
N GLN A 443 0.60 -23.91 -31.16
CA GLN A 443 1.59 -24.99 -30.97
C GLN A 443 2.89 -24.48 -30.33
N PHE A 444 3.34 -23.27 -30.71
CA PHE A 444 4.51 -22.64 -30.11
C PHE A 444 4.31 -22.41 -28.61
N LEU A 445 3.15 -21.88 -28.21
CA LEU A 445 2.78 -21.69 -26.81
C LEU A 445 2.79 -23.01 -26.05
N ASP A 446 2.19 -24.06 -26.63
CA ASP A 446 2.11 -25.39 -26.00
C ASP A 446 3.49 -25.95 -25.69
N ARG A 447 4.41 -25.87 -26.66
CA ARG A 447 5.80 -26.27 -26.46
C ARG A 447 6.45 -25.49 -25.32
N ARG A 448 6.26 -24.17 -25.26
CA ARG A 448 6.86 -23.31 -24.21
C ARG A 448 6.28 -23.58 -22.82
N LEU A 449 4.98 -23.85 -22.72
CA LEU A 449 4.35 -24.26 -21.46
C LEU A 449 4.81 -25.64 -21.01
N GLU A 450 5.06 -26.58 -21.94
CA GLU A 450 5.54 -27.93 -21.61
C GLU A 450 7.03 -27.95 -21.21
N GLU A 451 7.87 -27.13 -21.84
CA GLU A 451 9.27 -26.91 -21.43
C GLU A 451 9.36 -26.42 -19.97
N LEU A 452 8.42 -25.57 -19.54
CA LEU A 452 8.32 -25.08 -18.16
C LEU A 452 7.92 -26.19 -17.16
N ARG A 453 7.18 -27.21 -17.61
CA ARG A 453 6.76 -28.34 -16.76
C ARG A 453 7.85 -29.40 -16.62
N THR A 454 8.60 -29.64 -17.69
CA THR A 454 9.63 -30.69 -17.76
C THR A 454 10.97 -30.25 -17.17
N VAL A 455 11.33 -28.98 -17.31
CA VAL A 455 12.56 -28.41 -16.74
C VAL A 455 12.25 -27.81 -15.38
N GLY A 456 12.41 -28.61 -14.32
CA GLY A 456 12.24 -28.20 -12.92
C GLY A 456 13.29 -27.21 -12.39
N GLY A 457 13.53 -26.10 -13.10
CA GLY A 457 14.53 -25.09 -12.74
C GLY A 457 14.37 -23.80 -13.54
N ALA A 458 13.81 -22.78 -12.90
CA ALA A 458 13.37 -21.53 -13.53
C ALA A 458 14.49 -20.51 -13.84
N ILE A 459 15.62 -20.97 -14.37
CA ILE A 459 16.79 -20.10 -14.61
C ILE A 459 17.15 -19.98 -16.10
N SER A 460 16.65 -20.88 -16.96
CA SER A 460 17.01 -20.89 -18.40
C SER A 460 16.24 -19.86 -19.25
N GLY A 461 14.91 -19.76 -19.10
CA GLY A 461 14.07 -18.92 -19.98
C GLY A 461 14.16 -17.42 -19.71
N THR A 462 14.36 -17.02 -18.46
CA THR A 462 14.50 -15.60 -18.05
C THR A 462 15.84 -15.01 -18.52
N LEU A 463 16.93 -15.79 -18.49
CA LEU A 463 18.22 -15.39 -19.05
C LEU A 463 18.19 -15.31 -20.58
N GLN A 464 17.45 -16.20 -21.26
CA GLN A 464 17.28 -16.12 -22.71
C GLN A 464 16.44 -14.91 -23.15
N TRP A 465 15.35 -14.59 -22.46
CA TRP A 465 14.53 -13.41 -22.76
C TRP A 465 15.25 -12.10 -22.42
N ALA A 466 15.92 -12.03 -21.27
CA ALA A 466 16.78 -10.89 -20.92
C ALA A 466 17.94 -10.74 -21.91
N GLY A 467 18.53 -11.84 -22.37
CA GLY A 467 19.57 -11.86 -23.40
C GLY A 467 19.08 -11.43 -24.78
N PHE A 468 17.85 -11.80 -25.17
CA PHE A 468 17.22 -11.40 -26.43
C PHE A 468 16.93 -9.89 -26.47
N GLN A 469 16.41 -9.32 -25.38
CA GLN A 469 16.15 -7.88 -25.28
C GLN A 469 17.44 -7.06 -25.09
N ALA A 470 18.42 -7.57 -24.34
CA ALA A 470 19.74 -6.95 -24.26
C ALA A 470 20.47 -6.97 -25.62
N GLY A 471 20.39 -8.07 -26.37
CA GLY A 471 20.96 -8.18 -27.72
C GLY A 471 20.30 -7.24 -28.72
N SER A 472 18.98 -7.08 -28.65
CA SER A 472 18.22 -6.14 -29.50
C SER A 472 18.54 -4.68 -29.17
N LEU A 473 18.70 -4.35 -27.88
CA LEU A 473 19.12 -3.03 -27.41
C LEU A 473 20.56 -2.69 -27.83
N VAL A 474 21.47 -3.66 -27.76
CA VAL A 474 22.88 -3.51 -28.20
C VAL A 474 22.96 -3.32 -29.72
N ASN A 475 22.17 -4.05 -30.50
CA ASN A 475 22.12 -3.89 -31.96
C ASN A 475 21.51 -2.55 -32.38
N LEU A 476 20.49 -2.06 -31.66
CA LEU A 476 19.89 -0.74 -31.89
C LEU A 476 20.85 0.42 -31.51
N MET A 477 21.60 0.27 -30.42
CA MET A 477 22.63 1.22 -30.01
C MET A 477 23.78 1.28 -31.03
N ARG A 478 24.21 0.11 -31.57
CA ARG A 478 25.17 0.05 -32.69
C ARG A 478 24.63 0.71 -33.96
N SER A 479 23.36 0.50 -34.31
CA SER A 479 22.78 1.10 -35.52
C SER A 479 22.61 2.61 -35.43
N LYS A 480 22.53 3.17 -34.20
CA LYS A 480 22.51 4.62 -33.93
C LYS A 480 23.89 5.23 -33.68
N GLY A 481 24.98 4.51 -33.95
CA GLY A 481 26.34 5.03 -33.89
C GLY A 481 26.90 5.23 -32.48
N VAL A 482 26.26 4.66 -31.46
CA VAL A 482 26.79 4.66 -30.09
C VAL A 482 27.93 3.64 -30.03
N ARG A 483 29.16 4.10 -29.76
CA ARG A 483 30.28 3.19 -29.43
C ARG A 483 29.99 2.58 -28.06
N ILE A 484 29.83 1.25 -28.03
CA ILE A 484 29.65 0.43 -26.82
C ILE A 484 30.94 -0.30 -26.56
#